data_AF-A0A7V2HFC9-F1
#
_entry.id   AF-A0A7V2HFC9-F1
#
_cell.length_a   1.000
_cell.length_b   1.000
_cell.length_c   1.000
_cell.angle_alpha   90.00
_cell.angle_beta   90.00
_cell.angle_gamma   90.00
#
_symmetry.space_group_name_H-M   'P 1'
#
loop_
_entity.id
_entity.type
_entity.pdbx_description
1 polymer ?
#
loop_
_entity_poly.entity_id
_entity_poly.type
_entity_poly.pdbx_seq_one_letter_code
_entity_poly.pdbx_strand_id
1 'polypeptide(L)'
;MKPDTKQTSNDEVRSQNELFEKAMTQFRAGKFSPARELFLRVADGPVSELRHAAEMHIRMCDRRIAARPPEPVTADEKYTYGVSLMNRGELESAEHYLRGALAGDGNADHFHYALALCLGLRGDIDGAAEALRKAIEIQPSNRVAARNDSDFVPLLQHPRLREVLNG
;
A
#
# COMPACT_ATOMS: atom_id res chain seq x y z
N MET A 1 -15.71 -50.70 20.50
CA MET A 1 -14.93 -50.35 19.29
C MET A 1 -14.30 -48.98 19.55
N LYS A 2 -13.01 -48.93 19.92
CA LYS A 2 -12.31 -47.66 20.18
C LYS A 2 -11.56 -47.28 18.89
N PRO A 3 -11.72 -46.07 18.32
CA PRO A 3 -10.97 -45.69 17.15
C PRO A 3 -9.49 -45.51 17.48
N ASP A 4 -8.66 -45.87 16.50
CA ASP A 4 -7.21 -46.05 16.52
C ASP A 4 -6.42 -44.75 16.76
N THR A 5 -5.66 -44.69 17.85
CA THR A 5 -4.68 -43.63 18.15
C THR A 5 -3.64 -43.43 17.04
N LYS A 6 -3.37 -44.45 16.22
CA LYS A 6 -2.48 -44.38 15.04
C LYS A 6 -3.11 -43.65 13.85
N GLN A 7 -4.43 -43.75 13.67
CA GLN A 7 -5.14 -43.08 12.59
C GLN A 7 -5.19 -41.57 12.87
N THR A 8 -5.49 -41.20 14.12
CA THR A 8 -5.48 -39.81 14.59
C THR A 8 -4.11 -39.16 14.41
N SER A 9 -3.02 -39.85 14.78
CA SER A 9 -1.65 -39.34 14.61
C SER A 9 -1.26 -39.14 13.13
N ASN A 10 -1.68 -40.04 12.23
CA ASN A 10 -1.44 -39.88 10.79
C ASN A 10 -2.23 -38.71 10.17
N ASP A 11 -3.45 -38.49 10.63
CA ASP A 11 -4.29 -37.38 10.17
C ASP A 11 -3.75 -36.03 10.69
N GLU A 12 -3.24 -35.99 11.93
CA GLU A 12 -2.56 -34.82 12.50
C GLU A 12 -1.28 -34.45 11.74
N VAL A 13 -0.46 -35.45 11.38
CA VAL A 13 0.75 -35.25 10.55
C VAL A 13 0.38 -34.71 9.16
N ARG A 14 -0.66 -35.26 8.51
CA ARG A 14 -1.13 -34.77 7.21
C ARG A 14 -1.63 -33.33 7.31
N SER A 15 -2.44 -33.03 8.31
CA SER A 15 -2.97 -31.70 8.59
C SER A 15 -1.85 -30.67 8.83
N GLN A 16 -0.81 -31.06 9.58
CA GLN A 16 0.35 -30.21 9.83
C GLN A 16 1.13 -29.89 8.54
N ASN A 17 1.34 -30.87 7.66
CA ASN A 17 1.98 -30.66 6.36
C ASN A 17 1.16 -29.70 5.47
N GLU A 18 -0.15 -29.90 5.39
CA GLU A 18 -1.04 -29.02 4.62
C GLU A 18 -1.03 -27.57 5.14
N LEU A 19 -0.99 -27.40 6.47
CA LEU A 19 -0.84 -26.07 7.08
C LEU A 19 0.50 -25.42 6.73
N PHE A 20 1.59 -26.20 6.71
CA PHE A 20 2.91 -25.69 6.32
C PHE A 20 2.95 -25.23 4.87
N GLU A 21 2.39 -25.99 3.93
CA GLU A 21 2.31 -25.59 2.52
C GLU A 21 1.45 -24.32 2.32
N LYS A 22 0.33 -24.21 3.05
CA LYS A 22 -0.49 -22.99 3.06
C LYS A 22 0.28 -21.79 3.61
N ALA A 23 1.04 -21.98 4.70
CA ALA A 23 1.87 -20.94 5.29
C ALA A 23 2.96 -20.47 4.30
N MET A 24 3.63 -21.41 3.64
CA MET A 24 4.66 -21.13 2.64
C MET A 24 4.10 -20.40 1.41
N THR A 25 2.86 -20.69 1.01
CA THR A 25 2.17 -19.98 -0.06
C THR A 25 1.97 -18.49 0.31
N GLN A 26 1.47 -18.20 1.52
CA GLN A 26 1.32 -16.83 2.00
C GLN A 26 2.69 -16.12 2.14
N PHE A 27 3.70 -16.83 2.65
CA PHE A 27 5.05 -16.30 2.81
C PHE A 27 5.67 -15.87 1.48
N ARG A 28 5.59 -16.72 0.45
CA ARG A 28 6.07 -16.43 -0.90
C ARG A 28 5.32 -15.28 -1.55
N ALA A 29 4.04 -15.09 -1.20
CA ALA A 29 3.23 -13.96 -1.64
C ALA A 29 3.52 -12.65 -0.87
N GLY A 30 4.49 -12.63 0.05
CA GLY A 30 4.81 -11.45 0.88
C GLY A 30 3.77 -11.14 1.96
N LYS A 31 2.77 -12.01 2.15
CA LYS A 31 1.71 -11.86 3.15
C LYS A 31 2.19 -12.38 4.49
N PHE A 32 3.11 -11.64 5.10
CA PHE A 32 3.84 -12.11 6.29
C PHE A 32 2.96 -12.27 7.54
N SER A 33 1.94 -11.42 7.75
CA SER A 33 1.03 -11.59 8.90
C SER A 33 0.15 -12.85 8.77
N PRO A 34 -0.56 -13.09 7.66
CA PRO A 34 -1.28 -14.35 7.46
C PRO A 34 -0.37 -15.59 7.46
N ALA A 35 0.83 -15.49 6.89
CA ALA A 35 1.80 -16.58 6.91
C ALA A 35 2.21 -16.94 8.34
N ARG A 36 2.49 -15.93 9.18
CA ARG A 36 2.89 -16.10 10.57
C ARG A 36 1.83 -16.84 11.39
N GLU A 37 0.55 -16.48 11.23
CA GLU A 37 -0.56 -17.16 11.91
C GLU A 37 -0.63 -18.64 11.58
N LEU A 38 -0.39 -19.01 10.31
CA LEU A 38 -0.36 -20.40 9.88
C LEU A 38 0.88 -21.14 10.42
N PHE A 39 2.06 -20.52 10.41
CA PHE A 39 3.26 -21.11 10.98
C PHE A 39 3.16 -21.34 12.49
N LEU A 40 2.48 -20.47 13.25
CA LEU A 40 2.22 -20.70 14.68
C LEU A 40 1.44 -22.00 14.90
N ARG A 41 0.47 -22.29 14.04
CA ARG A 41 -0.30 -23.55 14.09
C ARG A 41 0.54 -24.76 13.69
N VAL A 42 1.46 -24.60 12.74
CA VAL A 42 2.40 -25.68 12.38
C VAL A 42 3.37 -25.98 13.53
N ALA A 43 3.82 -24.94 14.25
CA ALA A 43 4.73 -25.08 15.39
C ALA A 43 4.13 -25.82 16.59
N ASP A 44 2.80 -25.96 16.64
CA ASP A 44 2.05 -26.71 17.65
C ASP A 44 1.78 -28.18 17.26
N GLY A 45 2.07 -28.56 16.01
CA GLY A 45 1.82 -29.92 15.50
C GLY A 45 2.88 -30.95 15.89
N PRO A 46 2.62 -32.26 15.67
CA PRO A 46 3.45 -33.34 16.21
C PRO A 46 4.82 -33.56 15.52
N VAL A 47 5.02 -33.11 14.28
CA VAL A 47 6.26 -33.33 13.51
C VAL A 47 7.32 -32.29 13.87
N SER A 48 8.39 -32.72 14.53
CA SER A 48 9.45 -31.85 15.07
C SER A 48 10.16 -31.02 14.01
N GLU A 49 10.45 -31.60 12.85
CA GLU A 49 11.11 -30.93 11.74
C GLU A 49 10.27 -29.75 11.21
N LEU A 50 8.96 -29.96 11.07
CA LEU A 50 8.03 -28.91 10.65
C LEU A 50 7.89 -27.82 11.70
N ARG A 51 7.89 -28.17 12.99
CA ARG A 51 7.88 -27.17 14.07
C ARG A 51 9.11 -26.27 13.99
N HIS A 52 10.30 -26.86 13.86
CA HIS A 52 11.55 -26.12 13.77
C HIS A 52 11.60 -25.22 12.53
N ALA A 53 11.14 -25.73 11.38
CA ALA A 53 11.02 -24.93 10.17
C ALA A 53 10.04 -23.76 10.36
N ALA A 54 8.88 -24.01 10.98
CA ALA A 54 7.88 -22.97 11.27
C ALA A 54 8.43 -21.88 12.19
N GLU A 55 9.19 -22.22 13.25
CA GLU A 55 9.84 -21.25 14.14
C GLU A 55 10.84 -20.34 13.42
N MET A 56 11.60 -20.88 12.47
CA MET A 56 12.47 -20.06 11.61
C MET A 56 11.66 -19.07 10.77
N HIS A 57 10.58 -19.54 10.15
CA HIS A 57 9.71 -18.68 9.34
C HIS A 57 8.93 -17.65 10.15
N ILE A 58 8.49 -17.97 11.38
CA ILE A 58 7.86 -17.01 12.29
C ILE A 58 8.81 -15.84 12.55
N ARG A 59 10.08 -16.11 12.87
CA ARG A 59 11.09 -15.05 13.08
C ARG A 59 11.32 -14.20 11.83
N MET A 60 11.29 -14.81 10.65
CA MET A 60 11.38 -14.07 9.39
C MET A 60 10.16 -13.18 9.17
N CYS A 61 8.95 -13.69 9.44
CA CYS A 61 7.73 -12.91 9.38
C CYS A 61 7.75 -11.75 10.37
N ASP A 62 8.14 -11.98 11.63
CA ASP A 62 8.23 -10.95 12.66
C ASP A 62 9.13 -9.79 12.24
N ARG A 63 10.33 -10.11 11.71
CA ARG A 63 11.25 -9.09 11.20
C ARG A 63 10.64 -8.31 10.04
N ARG A 64 9.96 -8.98 9.10
CA ARG A 64 9.34 -8.33 7.94
C ARG A 64 8.14 -7.47 8.33
N ILE A 65 7.34 -7.92 9.30
CA ILE A 65 6.21 -7.18 9.85
C ILE A 65 6.72 -5.94 10.58
N ALA A 66 7.74 -6.09 11.44
CA ALA A 66 8.34 -4.96 12.17
C ALA A 66 9.06 -3.95 11.25
N ALA A 67 9.63 -4.42 10.14
CA ALA A 67 10.29 -3.56 9.15
C ALA A 67 9.30 -2.85 8.21
N ARG A 68 8.02 -3.27 8.16
CA ARG A 68 6.99 -2.55 7.41
C ARG A 68 6.65 -1.29 8.22
N PRO A 69 6.85 -0.08 7.66
CA PRO A 69 6.35 1.13 8.31
C PRO A 69 4.84 0.94 8.58
N PRO A 70 4.33 1.41 9.72
CA PRO A 70 2.89 1.40 9.95
C PRO A 70 2.18 2.06 8.76
N GLU A 71 0.99 1.54 8.41
CA GLU A 71 0.17 2.16 7.39
C GLU A 71 -0.05 3.64 7.75
N PRO A 72 0.10 4.57 6.80
CA PRO A 72 -0.15 5.98 7.03
C PRO A 72 -1.55 6.21 7.60
N VAL A 73 -1.65 6.82 8.78
CA VAL A 73 -2.93 6.98 9.49
C VAL A 73 -3.46 8.39 9.27
N THR A 74 -2.64 9.39 9.55
CA THR A 74 -3.02 10.80 9.45
C THR A 74 -3.09 11.27 7.99
N ALA A 75 -3.75 12.41 7.76
CA ALA A 75 -3.84 12.98 6.42
C ALA A 75 -2.44 13.33 5.88
N ASP A 76 -1.58 13.94 6.72
CA ASP A 76 -0.21 14.29 6.35
C ASP A 76 0.69 13.07 6.08
N GLU A 77 0.54 12.00 6.86
CA GLU A 77 1.27 10.75 6.61
C GLU A 77 0.83 10.13 5.28
N LYS A 78 -0.47 10.11 4.99
CA LYS A 78 -1.01 9.59 3.72
C LYS A 78 -0.53 10.43 2.55
N TYR A 79 -0.50 11.76 2.69
CA TYR A 79 0.07 12.66 1.71
C TYR A 79 1.54 12.36 1.45
N THR A 80 2.36 12.32 2.51
CA THR A 80 3.80 12.08 2.42
C THR A 80 4.08 10.73 1.75
N TYR A 81 3.31 9.70 2.11
CA TYR A 81 3.43 8.38 1.50
C TYR A 81 3.00 8.38 0.03
N GLY A 82 1.89 9.07 -0.30
CA GLY A 82 1.43 9.27 -1.68
C GLY A 82 2.50 9.94 -2.55
N VAL A 83 3.12 11.01 -2.07
CA VAL A 83 4.24 11.68 -2.77
C VAL A 83 5.44 10.74 -2.95
N SER A 84 5.78 9.95 -1.92
CA SER A 84 6.86 8.95 -2.06
C SER A 84 6.53 7.89 -3.11
N LEU A 85 5.26 7.52 -3.29
CA LEU A 85 4.83 6.56 -4.31
C LEU A 85 4.88 7.18 -5.71
N MET A 86 4.52 8.47 -5.84
CA MET A 86 4.68 9.21 -7.10
C MET A 86 6.13 9.22 -7.56
N ASN A 87 7.07 9.49 -6.64
CA ASN A 87 8.51 9.47 -6.92
C ASN A 87 9.03 8.09 -7.37
N ARG A 88 8.29 7.01 -7.09
CA ARG A 88 8.59 5.64 -7.52
C ARG A 88 7.84 5.23 -8.78
N GLY A 89 6.97 6.08 -9.31
CA GLY A 89 6.09 5.78 -10.44
C GLY A 89 4.90 4.88 -10.10
N GLU A 90 4.62 4.63 -8.81
CA GLU A 90 3.50 3.82 -8.35
C GLU A 90 2.20 4.65 -8.28
N LEU A 91 1.75 5.15 -9.43
CA LEU A 91 0.75 6.21 -9.50
C LEU A 91 -0.65 5.77 -9.03
N GLU A 92 -1.06 4.53 -9.26
CA GLU A 92 -2.33 4.00 -8.75
C GLU A 92 -2.39 4.03 -7.22
N SER A 93 -1.32 3.56 -6.58
CA SER A 93 -1.18 3.56 -5.13
C SER A 93 -1.10 4.99 -4.60
N ALA A 94 -0.33 5.86 -5.26
CA ALA A 94 -0.22 7.26 -4.88
C ALA A 94 -1.58 7.96 -4.85
N GLU A 95 -2.39 7.78 -5.91
CA GLU A 95 -3.74 8.36 -5.97
C GLU A 95 -4.61 7.89 -4.80
N HIS A 96 -4.58 6.60 -4.46
CA HIS A 96 -5.32 6.05 -3.33
C HIS A 96 -4.99 6.77 -2.02
N TYR A 97 -3.70 6.93 -1.71
CA TYR A 97 -3.28 7.61 -0.48
C TYR A 97 -3.55 9.12 -0.50
N LEU A 98 -3.38 9.79 -1.65
CA LEU A 98 -3.69 11.23 -1.79
C LEU A 98 -5.19 11.51 -1.62
N ARG A 99 -6.06 10.67 -2.16
CA ARG A 99 -7.51 10.74 -1.88
C ARG A 99 -7.83 10.46 -0.41
N GLY A 100 -7.09 9.54 0.21
CA GLY A 100 -7.18 9.28 1.64
C GLY A 100 -6.74 10.47 2.51
N ALA A 101 -5.76 11.25 2.06
CA ALA A 101 -5.36 12.50 2.72
C ALA A 101 -6.47 13.56 2.63
N LEU A 102 -7.05 13.74 1.44
CA LEU A 102 -8.19 14.65 1.22
C LEU A 102 -9.44 14.27 2.01
N ALA A 103 -9.66 12.98 2.29
CA ALA A 103 -10.75 12.55 3.16
C ALA A 103 -10.55 12.96 4.63
N GLY A 104 -9.29 13.16 5.06
CA GLY A 104 -8.94 13.64 6.40
C GLY A 104 -8.95 15.17 6.53
N ASP A 105 -8.40 15.87 5.53
CA ASP A 105 -8.50 17.32 5.39
C ASP A 105 -8.71 17.69 3.91
N GLY A 106 -9.95 18.02 3.57
CA GLY A 106 -10.34 18.38 2.22
C GLY A 106 -9.97 19.81 1.80
N ASN A 107 -9.49 20.64 2.73
CA ASN A 107 -9.15 22.05 2.49
C ASN A 107 -7.63 22.30 2.45
N ALA A 108 -6.81 21.26 2.51
CA ALA A 108 -5.38 21.35 2.29
C ALA A 108 -5.07 21.49 0.78
N ASP A 109 -4.64 22.67 0.35
CA ASP A 109 -4.32 22.98 -1.04
C ASP A 109 -3.24 22.07 -1.63
N HIS A 110 -2.20 21.77 -0.84
CA HIS A 110 -1.09 20.91 -1.25
C HIS A 110 -1.50 19.44 -1.48
N PHE A 111 -2.58 18.96 -0.86
CA PHE A 111 -3.12 17.62 -1.16
C PHE A 111 -3.80 17.60 -2.53
N HIS A 112 -4.61 18.62 -2.84
CA HIS A 112 -5.19 18.79 -4.18
C HIS A 112 -4.11 18.98 -5.24
N TYR A 113 -3.05 19.73 -4.95
CA TYR A 113 -1.93 19.94 -5.85
C TYR A 113 -1.20 18.64 -6.19
N ALA A 114 -0.86 17.83 -5.18
CA ALA A 114 -0.23 16.53 -5.40
C ALA A 114 -1.15 15.55 -6.13
N LEU A 115 -2.45 15.55 -5.83
CA LEU A 115 -3.43 14.74 -6.57
C LEU A 115 -3.50 15.17 -8.03
N ALA A 116 -3.48 16.48 -8.31
CA ALA A 116 -3.48 17.00 -9.67
C ALA A 116 -2.27 16.52 -10.47
N LEU A 117 -1.07 16.58 -9.87
CA LEU A 117 0.14 16.07 -10.50
C LEU A 117 0.06 14.55 -10.72
N CYS A 118 -0.40 13.80 -9.72
CA CYS A 118 -0.57 12.34 -9.82
C CYS A 118 -1.50 11.95 -10.97
N LEU A 119 -2.68 12.59 -11.06
CA LEU A 119 -3.66 12.34 -12.13
C LEU A 119 -3.09 12.72 -13.51
N GLY A 120 -2.36 13.83 -13.59
CA GLY A 120 -1.71 14.26 -14.82
C GLY A 120 -0.66 13.26 -15.31
N LEU A 121 0.19 12.75 -14.41
CA LEU A 121 1.18 11.72 -14.72
C LEU A 121 0.53 10.39 -15.17
N ARG A 122 -0.68 10.10 -14.68
CA ARG A 122 -1.49 8.95 -15.13
C ARG A 122 -2.18 9.17 -16.47
N GLY A 123 -2.21 10.40 -16.98
CA GLY A 123 -2.94 10.78 -18.18
C GLY A 123 -4.41 11.15 -17.94
N ASP A 124 -4.90 11.18 -16.69
CA ASP A 124 -6.21 11.73 -16.36
C ASP A 124 -6.13 13.27 -16.27
N ILE A 125 -6.07 13.90 -17.43
CA ILE A 125 -5.92 15.36 -17.56
C ILE A 125 -7.15 16.11 -17.03
N ASP A 126 -8.33 15.50 -17.14
CA ASP A 126 -9.58 16.12 -16.71
C ASP A 126 -9.65 16.18 -15.18
N GLY A 127 -9.35 15.07 -14.51
CA GLY A 127 -9.23 15.01 -13.06
C GLY A 127 -8.08 15.88 -12.54
N ALA A 128 -6.95 15.91 -13.24
CA ALA A 128 -5.84 16.79 -12.90
C ALA A 128 -6.23 18.28 -12.91
N ALA A 129 -6.97 18.71 -13.92
CA ALA A 129 -7.43 20.10 -14.03
C ALA A 129 -8.43 20.47 -12.92
N GLU A 130 -9.30 19.55 -12.51
CA GLU A 130 -10.21 19.77 -11.40
C GLU A 130 -9.49 19.90 -10.06
N ALA A 131 -8.57 18.98 -9.76
CA ALA A 131 -7.77 19.02 -8.56
C ALA A 131 -6.87 20.27 -8.51
N LEU A 132 -6.24 20.65 -9.63
CA LEU A 132 -5.42 21.86 -9.70
C LEU A 132 -6.25 23.12 -9.47
N ARG A 133 -7.46 23.18 -10.04
CA ARG A 133 -8.39 24.29 -9.81
C ARG A 133 -8.74 24.41 -8.33
N LYS A 134 -9.01 23.30 -7.64
CA LYS A 134 -9.25 23.29 -6.19
C LYS A 134 -8.05 23.77 -5.39
N ALA A 135 -6.84 23.32 -5.73
CA ALA A 135 -5.61 23.81 -5.09
C ALA A 135 -5.45 25.34 -5.25
N ILE A 136 -5.80 25.89 -6.41
CA ILE A 136 -5.73 27.34 -6.69
C ILE A 136 -6.85 28.12 -6.01
N GLU A 137 -8.07 27.57 -5.94
CA GLU A 137 -9.21 28.16 -5.23
C GLU A 137 -8.89 28.35 -3.73
N ILE A 138 -8.23 27.35 -3.13
CA ILE A 138 -7.81 27.40 -1.72
C ILE A 138 -6.60 28.32 -1.55
N GLN A 139 -5.57 28.16 -2.39
CA GLN A 139 -4.35 28.93 -2.32
C GLN A 139 -3.92 29.46 -3.71
N PRO A 140 -4.23 30.73 -4.05
CA PRO A 140 -4.00 31.28 -5.38
C PRO A 140 -2.54 31.25 -5.87
N SER A 141 -1.55 31.22 -4.97
CA SER A 141 -0.13 31.13 -5.34
C SER A 141 0.23 29.82 -6.04
N ASN A 142 -0.57 28.77 -5.87
CA ASN A 142 -0.38 27.48 -6.55
C ASN A 142 -0.41 27.60 -8.07
N ARG A 143 -1.10 28.62 -8.60
CA ARG A 143 -1.08 28.93 -10.04
C ARG A 143 0.32 29.27 -10.53
N VAL A 144 1.04 30.09 -9.78
CA VAL A 144 2.41 30.50 -10.13
C VAL A 144 3.38 29.35 -9.87
N ALA A 145 3.16 28.57 -8.80
CA ALA A 145 3.94 27.36 -8.52
C ALA A 145 3.85 26.35 -9.68
N ALA A 146 2.64 25.97 -10.10
CA ALA A 146 2.41 25.02 -11.20
C ALA A 146 3.02 25.46 -12.54
N ARG A 147 3.12 26.77 -12.81
CA ARG A 147 3.77 27.28 -14.02
C ARG A 147 5.28 27.05 -14.04
N ASN A 148 5.91 26.99 -12.87
CA ASN A 148 7.36 26.92 -12.70
C ASN A 148 7.85 25.55 -12.20
N ASP A 149 6.93 24.68 -11.82
CA ASP A 149 7.20 23.34 -11.31
C ASP A 149 7.59 22.39 -12.46
N SER A 150 8.77 21.79 -12.37
CA SER A 150 9.33 20.90 -13.40
C SER A 150 8.50 19.65 -13.65
N ASP A 151 7.73 19.20 -12.66
CA ASP A 151 6.88 18.01 -12.80
C ASP A 151 5.55 18.38 -13.49
N PHE A 152 5.09 19.62 -13.31
CA PHE A 152 3.88 20.14 -13.96
C PHE A 152 4.13 20.65 -15.38
N VAL A 153 5.29 21.26 -15.64
CA VAL A 153 5.63 21.85 -16.94
C VAL A 153 5.36 20.91 -18.13
N PRO A 154 5.74 19.62 -18.11
CA PRO A 154 5.40 18.68 -19.18
C PRO A 154 3.89 18.52 -19.41
N LEU A 155 3.08 18.59 -18.36
CA LEU A 155 1.63 18.45 -18.43
C LEU A 155 0.95 19.68 -19.06
N LEU A 156 1.63 20.83 -19.10
CA LEU A 156 1.09 22.06 -19.69
C LEU A 156 0.98 22.01 -21.23
N GLN A 157 1.45 20.95 -21.87
CA GLN A 157 1.11 20.68 -23.27
C GLN A 157 -0.41 20.51 -23.45
N HIS A 158 -1.12 20.06 -22.40
CA HIS A 158 -2.57 19.86 -22.44
C HIS A 158 -3.32 21.20 -22.26
N PRO A 159 -4.20 21.60 -23.22
CA PRO A 159 -4.92 22.88 -23.16
C PRO A 159 -5.72 23.07 -21.87
N ARG A 160 -6.38 22.02 -21.38
CA ARG A 160 -7.24 22.07 -20.18
C ARG A 160 -6.48 22.50 -18.92
N LEU A 161 -5.23 22.06 -18.76
CA LEU A 161 -4.39 22.49 -17.64
C LEU A 161 -3.90 23.93 -17.80
N ARG A 162 -3.58 24.36 -19.03
CA ARG A 162 -3.23 25.77 -19.31
C ARG A 162 -4.37 26.72 -19.01
N GLU A 163 -5.61 26.34 -19.34
CA GLU A 163 -6.81 27.13 -19.04
C GLU A 163 -6.96 27.39 -17.54
N VAL A 164 -6.78 26.35 -16.71
CA VAL A 164 -6.80 26.47 -15.25
C VAL A 164 -5.77 27.49 -14.76
N LEU A 165 -4.59 27.55 -15.39
CA LEU A 165 -3.54 28.49 -15.00
C LEU A 165 -3.75 29.90 -15.54
N ASN A 166 -4.56 30.10 -16.58
CA ASN A 166 -4.72 31.39 -17.25
C ASN A 166 -5.92 32.21 -16.80
N GLY A 167 -6.96 31.60 -16.23
CA GLY A 167 -8.13 32.32 -15.69
C GLY A 167 -7.98 32.64 -14.23
#